data_AF-A0A388QL65-F1
#
_entry.id   AF-A0A388QL65-F1
#
_cell.length_a   1.000
_cell.length_b   1.000
_cell.length_c   1.000
_cell.angle_alpha   90.00
_cell.angle_beta   90.00
_cell.angle_gamma   90.00
#
_symmetry.space_group_name_H-M   'P 1'
#
loop_
_entity.id
_entity.type
_entity.pdbx_description
1 polymer ?
#
loop_
_entity_poly.entity_id
_entity_poly.type
_entity_poly.pdbx_seq_one_letter_code
_entity_poly.pdbx_strand_id
1 'polypeptide(L)'
;MTKISAHMVNEENIGVYQEAGKINWWKELPKNVKIYQNLDEMKNSGSIGYLIISDRILEGDFLKNSVVYRPPSLVVGIGLHWDTSKEIIKEGLDFCLQKFKLSEKSIVKLVSIKKPEDVKGLVDIGKEMGITVEYVNREDLAEISAPNPSDTVKAFEGTSSVSEAAAIKVSGGELIVEKQKFPPNLTIAIARILD
;
A
#
# COMPACT_ATOMS: atom_id res chain seq x y z
N MET A 1 15.87 23.48 -3.05
CA MET A 1 16.88 22.42 -2.78
C MET A 1 16.58 21.83 -1.41
N THR A 2 16.35 20.52 -1.31
CA THR A 2 16.24 19.85 0.00
C THR A 2 17.63 19.74 0.64
N LYS A 3 17.72 19.67 1.97
CA LYS A 3 19.00 19.56 2.69
C LYS A 3 19.85 18.37 2.18
N ILE A 4 19.19 17.26 1.82
CA ILE A 4 19.86 16.07 1.28
C ILE A 4 20.54 16.32 -0.07
N SER A 5 19.97 17.13 -0.95
CA SER A 5 20.63 17.47 -2.22
C SER A 5 21.95 18.22 -2.00
N ALA A 6 22.07 19.01 -0.93
CA ALA A 6 23.32 19.67 -0.58
C ALA A 6 24.35 18.65 -0.04
N HIS A 7 23.92 17.73 0.83
CA HIS A 7 24.79 16.66 1.35
C HIS A 7 25.34 15.75 0.25
N MET A 8 24.54 15.49 -0.79
CA MET A 8 24.98 14.73 -1.97
C MET A 8 26.12 15.44 -2.71
N VAL A 9 26.03 16.76 -2.89
CA VAL A 9 27.06 17.57 -3.57
C VAL A 9 28.32 17.71 -2.71
N ASN A 10 28.17 17.77 -1.39
CA ASN A 10 29.27 17.90 -0.44
C ASN A 10 29.98 16.58 -0.12
N GLU A 11 29.60 15.47 -0.77
CA GLU A 11 30.12 14.11 -0.51
C GLU A 11 29.99 13.64 0.94
N GLU A 12 29.01 14.15 1.68
CA GLU A 12 28.78 13.76 3.06
C GLU A 12 27.99 12.44 3.13
N ASN A 13 28.20 11.66 4.20
CA ASN A 13 27.60 10.32 4.32
C ASN A 13 26.07 10.35 4.39
N ILE A 14 25.42 9.66 3.44
CA ILE A 14 23.97 9.51 3.34
C ILE A 14 23.62 8.03 3.54
N GLY A 15 22.69 7.79 4.47
CA GLY A 15 22.16 6.46 4.71
C GLY A 15 20.91 6.19 3.88
N VAL A 16 20.80 4.99 3.32
CA VAL A 16 19.62 4.53 2.60
C VAL A 16 19.01 3.35 3.34
N TYR A 17 17.70 3.40 3.56
CA TYR A 17 16.91 2.26 4.01
C TYR A 17 15.75 2.04 3.04
N GLN A 18 15.57 0.80 2.60
CA GLN A 18 14.52 0.43 1.67
C GLN A 18 13.83 -0.85 2.13
N GLU A 19 12.51 -0.80 2.28
CA GLU A 19 11.66 -1.96 2.60
C GLU A 19 10.48 -2.14 1.63
N ALA A 20 10.32 -1.25 0.66
CA ALA A 20 9.25 -1.30 -0.34
C ALA A 20 9.74 -0.84 -1.72
N GLY A 21 9.02 -1.26 -2.76
CA GLY A 21 9.33 -0.93 -4.16
C GLY A 21 10.58 -1.62 -4.72
N LYS A 22 10.85 -1.39 -6.01
CA LYS A 22 11.95 -2.02 -6.78
C LYS A 22 13.30 -1.89 -6.10
N ILE A 23 14.07 -2.96 -5.96
CA ILE A 23 15.43 -2.90 -5.38
C ILE A 23 16.54 -2.67 -6.41
N ASN A 24 16.21 -2.72 -7.71
CA ASN A 24 17.19 -2.62 -8.80
C ASN A 24 17.13 -1.26 -9.53
N TRP A 25 16.71 -0.17 -8.87
CA TRP A 25 16.65 1.16 -9.50
C TRP A 25 18.01 1.86 -9.61
N TRP A 26 19.06 1.31 -8.99
CA TRP A 26 20.42 1.86 -9.03
C TRP A 26 21.43 0.82 -9.53
N LYS A 27 22.36 1.25 -10.40
CA LYS A 27 23.45 0.39 -10.90
C LYS A 27 24.71 0.51 -10.04
N GLU A 28 25.10 1.73 -9.72
CA GLU A 28 26.24 2.04 -8.86
C GLU A 28 25.85 3.25 -8.01
N LEU A 29 26.02 3.15 -6.69
CA LEU A 29 25.75 4.26 -5.78
C LEU A 29 26.98 5.16 -5.65
N PRO A 30 26.79 6.47 -5.44
CA PRO A 30 27.88 7.35 -5.03
C PRO A 30 28.59 6.82 -3.78
N LYS A 31 29.90 7.08 -3.67
CA LYS A 31 30.75 6.53 -2.59
C LYS A 31 30.30 6.93 -1.18
N ASN A 32 29.65 8.08 -1.06
CA ASN A 32 29.11 8.62 0.19
C ASN A 32 27.70 8.09 0.53
N VAL A 33 27.14 7.17 -0.28
CA VAL A 33 25.81 6.60 -0.07
C VAL A 33 25.95 5.15 0.35
N LYS A 34 25.38 4.79 1.51
CA LYS A 34 25.39 3.43 2.03
C LYS A 34 23.98 2.92 2.32
N ILE A 35 23.68 1.70 1.88
CA ILE A 35 22.42 1.02 2.19
C ILE A 35 22.56 0.23 3.49
N TYR A 36 21.52 0.28 4.32
CA TYR A 36 21.42 -0.42 5.59
C TYR A 36 20.26 -1.41 5.54
N GLN A 37 20.41 -2.54 6.24
CA GLN A 37 19.43 -3.63 6.23
C GLN A 37 18.19 -3.32 7.06
N ASN A 38 18.34 -2.49 8.09
CA ASN A 38 17.24 -2.07 8.94
C ASN A 38 17.38 -0.59 9.36
N LEU A 39 16.27 -0.03 9.82
CA LEU A 39 16.20 1.36 10.25
C LEU A 39 17.16 1.69 11.39
N ASP A 40 17.42 0.76 12.31
CA ASP A 40 18.22 1.05 13.50
C ASP A 40 19.71 1.11 13.16
N GLU A 41 20.20 0.23 12.29
CA GLU A 41 21.55 0.36 11.71
C GLU A 41 21.72 1.69 10.98
N MET A 42 20.73 2.08 10.17
CA MET A 42 20.78 3.35 9.45
C MET A 42 20.84 4.54 10.42
N LYS A 43 19.99 4.56 11.46
CA LYS A 43 19.98 5.64 12.47
C LYS A 43 21.30 5.74 13.23
N ASN A 44 21.94 4.61 13.52
CA ASN A 44 23.20 4.54 14.27
C ASN A 44 24.45 4.66 13.38
N SER A 45 24.27 4.93 12.09
CA SER A 45 25.38 4.95 11.13
C SER A 45 26.30 6.17 11.21
N GLY A 46 25.86 7.25 11.88
CA GLY A 46 26.52 8.55 11.80
C GLY A 46 26.33 9.26 10.46
N SER A 47 25.44 8.77 9.59
CA SER A 47 25.04 9.49 8.37
C SER A 47 24.35 10.80 8.73
N ILE A 48 24.62 11.83 7.95
CA ILE A 48 24.09 13.17 8.23
C ILE A 48 22.70 13.42 7.61
N GLY A 49 22.31 12.56 6.67
CA GLY A 49 21.00 12.57 6.03
C GLY A 49 20.57 11.18 5.57
N TYR A 50 19.27 11.00 5.36
CA TYR A 50 18.69 9.69 5.07
C TYR A 50 17.75 9.71 3.86
N LEU A 51 17.90 8.76 2.95
CA LEU A 51 16.87 8.41 1.97
C LEU A 51 16.13 7.16 2.47
N ILE A 52 14.84 7.29 2.71
CA ILE A 52 14.01 6.19 3.19
C ILE A 52 12.96 5.84 2.16
N ILE A 53 12.97 4.60 1.69
CA ILE A 53 12.03 4.08 0.70
C ILE A 53 11.11 3.09 1.40
N SER A 54 9.90 3.53 1.71
CA SER A 54 8.99 2.78 2.58
C SER A 54 7.55 3.17 2.29
N ASP A 55 6.64 2.20 2.44
CA ASP A 55 5.20 2.43 2.47
C ASP A 55 4.63 2.57 3.88
N ARG A 56 5.48 2.58 4.92
CA ARG A 56 5.08 2.67 6.33
C ARG A 56 5.08 4.08 6.90
N ILE A 57 4.16 4.36 7.82
CA ILE A 57 4.25 5.58 8.65
C ILE A 57 5.43 5.41 9.61
N LEU A 58 6.35 6.36 9.58
CA LEU A 58 7.58 6.38 10.38
C LEU A 58 7.50 7.52 11.38
N GLU A 59 8.07 7.31 12.56
CA GLU A 59 8.13 8.29 13.63
C GLU A 59 9.53 8.33 14.23
N GLY A 60 10.01 9.53 14.58
CA GLY A 60 11.30 9.74 15.22
C GLY A 60 12.05 10.96 14.69
N ASP A 61 13.00 11.46 15.48
CA ASP A 61 13.75 12.68 15.17
C ASP A 61 14.61 12.60 13.92
N PHE A 62 15.06 11.39 13.53
CA PHE A 62 15.85 11.15 12.33
C PHE A 62 15.15 11.68 11.07
N LEU A 63 13.80 11.72 11.05
CA LEU A 63 12.99 12.22 9.93
C LEU A 63 13.28 13.68 9.59
N LYS A 64 13.78 14.48 10.54
CA LYS A 64 14.18 15.88 10.31
C LYS A 64 15.30 16.01 9.26
N ASN A 65 16.11 14.96 9.12
CA ASN A 65 17.20 14.86 8.16
C ASN A 65 16.92 13.80 7.08
N SER A 66 15.65 13.36 6.93
CA SER A 66 15.27 12.35 5.96
C SER A 66 14.48 12.92 4.78
N VAL A 67 14.65 12.30 3.62
CA VAL A 67 13.68 12.30 2.52
C VAL A 67 13.03 10.93 2.51
N VAL A 68 11.70 10.90 2.66
CA VAL A 68 10.93 9.66 2.59
C VAL A 68 10.28 9.55 1.22
N TYR A 69 10.77 8.63 0.41
CA TYR A 69 10.14 8.24 -0.84
C TYR A 69 9.07 7.19 -0.58
N ARG A 70 7.87 7.44 -1.11
CA ARG A 70 6.69 6.58 -1.00
C ARG A 70 6.49 5.87 -2.34
N PRO A 71 7.03 4.65 -2.52
CA PRO A 71 6.78 3.91 -3.75
C PRO A 71 5.28 3.57 -3.86
N PRO A 72 4.70 3.55 -5.07
CA PRO A 72 3.31 3.14 -5.29
C PRO A 72 3.18 1.61 -5.15
N SER A 73 3.34 1.08 -3.93
CA SER A 73 3.50 -0.34 -3.64
C SER A 73 2.25 -1.02 -3.09
N LEU A 74 1.18 -0.29 -2.76
CA LEU A 74 0.00 -0.84 -2.07
C LEU A 74 -1.23 -0.90 -2.97
N VAL A 75 -1.87 -2.07 -3.03
CA VAL A 75 -3.18 -2.27 -3.65
C VAL A 75 -4.19 -2.58 -2.56
N VAL A 76 -5.29 -1.81 -2.52
CA VAL A 76 -6.35 -1.96 -1.52
C VAL A 76 -7.53 -2.67 -2.14
N GLY A 77 -7.81 -3.89 -1.69
CA GLY A 77 -8.99 -4.62 -2.08
C GLY A 77 -10.18 -4.33 -1.17
N ILE A 78 -11.33 -4.05 -1.78
CA ILE A 78 -12.53 -3.59 -1.10
C ILE A 78 -13.69 -4.47 -1.49
N GLY A 79 -14.26 -5.20 -0.53
CA GLY A 79 -15.53 -5.91 -0.69
C GLY A 79 -16.65 -5.09 -0.06
N LEU A 80 -17.66 -4.73 -0.84
CA LEU A 80 -18.71 -3.82 -0.40
C LEU A 80 -20.09 -4.12 -0.97
N HIS A 81 -21.14 -3.65 -0.30
CA HIS A 81 -22.50 -3.60 -0.85
C HIS A 81 -22.69 -2.38 -1.77
N TRP A 82 -23.68 -2.41 -2.67
CA TRP A 82 -23.84 -1.42 -3.75
C TRP A 82 -24.19 0.00 -3.24
N ASP A 83 -24.73 0.11 -2.03
CA ASP A 83 -25.15 1.36 -1.38
C ASP A 83 -24.09 1.91 -0.41
N THR A 84 -22.92 1.27 -0.29
CA THR A 84 -21.87 1.71 0.64
C THR A 84 -21.35 3.08 0.23
N SER A 85 -21.43 4.06 1.14
CA SER A 85 -21.01 5.43 0.86
C SER A 85 -19.49 5.59 0.85
N LYS A 86 -19.00 6.64 0.20
CA LYS A 86 -17.56 6.94 0.17
C LYS A 86 -16.99 7.22 1.56
N GLU A 87 -17.78 7.80 2.45
CA GLU A 87 -17.39 8.13 3.83
C GLU A 87 -17.10 6.85 4.61
N ILE A 88 -17.98 5.85 4.52
CA ILE A 88 -17.79 4.54 5.15
C ILE A 88 -16.52 3.86 4.62
N ILE A 89 -16.29 3.93 3.29
CA ILE A 89 -15.09 3.37 2.67
C ILE A 89 -13.84 4.08 3.18
N LYS A 90 -13.84 5.43 3.24
CA LYS A 90 -12.70 6.23 3.70
C LYS A 90 -12.39 5.98 5.17
N GLU A 91 -13.40 5.92 6.03
CA GLU A 91 -13.23 5.61 7.45
C GLU A 91 -12.62 4.23 7.66
N GLY A 92 -13.12 3.21 6.95
CA GLY A 92 -12.56 1.85 7.02
C GLY A 92 -11.13 1.78 6.50
N LEU A 93 -10.83 2.50 5.41
CA LEU A 93 -9.49 2.59 4.83
C LEU A 93 -8.52 3.27 5.81
N ASP A 94 -8.90 4.42 6.35
CA ASP A 94 -8.08 5.18 7.30
C ASP A 94 -7.79 4.39 8.56
N PHE A 95 -8.80 3.69 9.08
CA PHE A 95 -8.62 2.76 10.18
C PHE A 95 -7.57 1.70 9.86
N CYS A 96 -7.64 1.06 8.69
CA CYS A 96 -6.67 0.05 8.28
C CYS A 96 -5.27 0.65 8.16
N LEU A 97 -5.12 1.78 7.45
CA LEU A 97 -3.83 2.43 7.24
C LEU A 97 -3.18 2.83 8.57
N GLN A 98 -3.95 3.42 9.49
CA GLN A 98 -3.45 3.77 10.82
C GLN A 98 -3.07 2.53 11.64
N LYS A 99 -3.96 1.54 11.72
CA LYS A 99 -3.75 0.30 12.50
C LYS A 99 -2.50 -0.46 12.05
N PHE A 100 -2.27 -0.54 10.73
CA PHE A 100 -1.14 -1.27 10.16
C PHE A 100 0.07 -0.38 9.84
N LYS A 101 0.02 0.90 10.23
CA LYS A 101 1.06 1.91 10.01
C LYS A 101 1.49 2.01 8.54
N LEU A 102 0.52 2.06 7.64
CA LEU A 102 0.73 2.20 6.19
C LEU A 102 0.41 3.63 5.74
N SER A 103 1.15 4.11 4.75
CA SER A 103 0.98 5.45 4.21
C SER A 103 0.01 5.42 3.02
N GLU A 104 -1.05 6.22 3.09
CA GLU A 104 -2.02 6.42 2.00
C GLU A 104 -1.33 6.79 0.67
N LYS A 105 -0.22 7.53 0.73
CA LYS A 105 0.58 7.95 -0.42
C LYS A 105 1.22 6.81 -1.22
N SER A 106 1.22 5.60 -0.67
CA SER A 106 1.77 4.41 -1.34
C SER A 106 0.68 3.58 -2.02
N ILE A 107 -0.60 3.97 -1.88
CA ILE A 107 -1.71 3.30 -2.56
C ILE A 107 -1.68 3.65 -4.04
N VAL A 108 -1.62 2.63 -4.88
CA VAL A 108 -1.63 2.77 -6.34
C VAL A 108 -3.01 2.51 -6.95
N LYS A 109 -3.80 1.62 -6.33
CA LYS A 109 -5.12 1.22 -6.83
C LYS A 109 -6.07 0.84 -5.70
N LEU A 110 -7.36 1.14 -5.90
CA LEU A 110 -8.47 0.53 -5.18
C LEU A 110 -9.09 -0.54 -6.09
N VAL A 111 -9.32 -1.74 -5.57
CA VAL A 111 -9.77 -2.87 -6.38
C VAL A 111 -10.99 -3.54 -5.76
N SER A 112 -11.94 -3.95 -6.60
CA SER A 112 -13.15 -4.65 -6.15
C SER A 112 -13.63 -5.65 -7.20
N ILE A 113 -14.65 -6.43 -6.87
CA ILE A 113 -15.32 -7.32 -7.84
C ILE A 113 -16.16 -6.49 -8.81
N LYS A 114 -16.15 -6.88 -10.08
CA LYS A 114 -17.03 -6.30 -11.10
C LYS A 114 -18.49 -6.64 -10.79
N LYS A 115 -19.32 -5.60 -10.70
CA LYS A 115 -20.78 -5.71 -10.55
C LYS A 115 -21.48 -5.21 -11.83
N PRO A 116 -22.79 -5.49 -12.02
CA PRO A 116 -23.52 -4.98 -13.17
C PRO A 116 -23.48 -3.45 -13.30
N GLU A 117 -23.46 -2.76 -12.15
CA GLU A 117 -23.32 -1.31 -12.05
C GLU A 117 -22.16 -0.98 -11.12
N ASP A 118 -21.45 0.10 -11.43
CA ASP A 118 -20.37 0.60 -10.59
C ASP A 118 -20.92 1.10 -9.25
N VAL A 119 -20.22 0.75 -8.16
CA VAL A 119 -20.60 1.23 -6.83
C VAL A 119 -20.19 2.69 -6.70
N LYS A 120 -21.19 3.58 -6.65
CA LYS A 120 -20.98 5.04 -6.59
C LYS A 120 -19.98 5.47 -5.52
N GLY A 121 -20.10 4.93 -4.29
CA GLY A 121 -19.19 5.27 -3.19
C GLY A 121 -17.73 4.93 -3.49
N LEU A 122 -17.48 3.82 -4.20
CA LEU A 122 -16.12 3.41 -4.58
C LEU A 122 -15.55 4.32 -5.68
N VAL A 123 -16.35 4.69 -6.67
CA VAL A 123 -15.95 5.63 -7.72
C VAL A 123 -15.64 7.01 -7.14
N ASP A 124 -16.48 7.49 -6.23
CA ASP A 124 -16.34 8.81 -5.62
C ASP A 124 -15.06 8.89 -4.76
N ILE A 125 -14.75 7.85 -3.97
CA ILE A 125 -13.51 7.84 -3.17
C ILE A 125 -12.26 7.73 -4.06
N GLY A 126 -12.31 6.96 -5.15
CA GLY A 126 -11.21 6.90 -6.11
C GLY A 126 -10.89 8.27 -6.72
N LYS A 127 -11.92 9.02 -7.10
CA LYS A 127 -11.77 10.40 -7.60
C LYS A 127 -11.22 11.34 -6.53
N GLU A 128 -11.73 11.26 -5.30
CA GLU A 128 -11.29 12.09 -4.18
C GLU A 128 -9.80 11.88 -3.86
N MET A 129 -9.33 10.63 -3.90
CA MET A 129 -7.93 10.29 -3.65
C MET A 129 -7.02 10.48 -4.87
N GLY A 130 -7.60 10.66 -6.07
CA GLY A 130 -6.84 10.63 -7.33
C GLY A 130 -6.26 9.26 -7.66
N ILE A 131 -6.90 8.18 -7.20
CA ILE A 131 -6.45 6.79 -7.33
C ILE A 131 -7.37 6.02 -8.27
N THR A 132 -6.80 5.16 -9.10
CA THR A 132 -7.57 4.33 -10.03
C THR A 132 -8.39 3.29 -9.28
N VAL A 133 -9.68 3.19 -9.61
CA VAL A 133 -10.55 2.09 -9.22
C VAL A 133 -10.54 1.06 -10.34
N GLU A 134 -10.21 -0.19 -10.00
CA GLU A 134 -10.19 -1.30 -10.95
C GLU A 134 -11.13 -2.42 -10.49
N TYR A 135 -11.90 -2.95 -11.43
CA TYR A 135 -12.85 -4.03 -11.18
C TYR A 135 -12.34 -5.34 -11.78
N VAL A 136 -12.32 -6.38 -10.95
CA VAL A 136 -11.86 -7.73 -11.33
C VAL A 136 -13.06 -8.63 -11.56
N ASN A 137 -13.01 -9.45 -12.62
CA ASN A 137 -14.11 -10.37 -12.89
C ASN A 137 -14.20 -11.46 -11.82
N ARG A 138 -15.41 -11.98 -11.64
CA ARG A 138 -15.71 -13.02 -10.66
C ARG A 138 -14.88 -14.28 -10.87
N GLU A 139 -14.71 -14.67 -12.12
CA GLU A 139 -13.99 -15.88 -12.53
C GLU A 139 -12.51 -15.78 -12.14
N ASP A 140 -11.91 -14.61 -12.40
CA ASP A 140 -10.53 -14.31 -12.01
C ASP A 140 -10.33 -14.35 -10.48
N LEU A 141 -11.33 -13.91 -9.70
CA LEU A 141 -11.26 -13.93 -8.24
C LEU A 141 -11.50 -15.33 -7.66
N ALA A 142 -12.22 -16.21 -8.35
CA ALA A 142 -12.49 -17.57 -7.90
C ALA A 142 -11.25 -18.47 -7.96
N GLU A 143 -10.28 -18.13 -8.81
CA GLU A 143 -9.00 -18.84 -8.94
C GLU A 143 -8.00 -18.49 -7.83
N ILE A 144 -8.23 -17.40 -7.08
CA ILE A 144 -7.31 -16.95 -6.04
C ILE A 144 -7.62 -17.63 -4.70
N SER A 145 -6.64 -18.36 -4.18
CA SER A 145 -6.68 -18.86 -2.81
C SER A 145 -6.45 -17.71 -1.83
N ALA A 146 -7.50 -17.28 -1.13
CA ALA A 146 -7.45 -16.27 -0.09
C ALA A 146 -7.42 -16.90 1.32
N PRO A 147 -6.69 -16.31 2.29
CA PRO A 147 -6.55 -16.89 3.63
C PRO A 147 -7.86 -16.91 4.42
N ASN A 148 -8.78 -15.97 4.15
CA ASN A 148 -10.06 -15.88 4.85
C ASN A 148 -11.24 -16.06 3.87
N PRO A 149 -11.59 -17.30 3.45
CA PRO A 149 -12.76 -17.54 2.63
C PRO A 149 -14.09 -17.19 3.36
N SER A 150 -15.17 -17.01 2.60
CA SER A 150 -16.52 -16.72 3.07
C SER A 150 -17.54 -17.47 2.22
N ASP A 151 -18.30 -18.36 2.86
CA ASP A 151 -19.34 -19.14 2.20
C ASP A 151 -20.49 -18.27 1.69
N THR A 152 -20.84 -17.21 2.42
CA THR A 152 -21.84 -16.22 2.00
C THR A 152 -21.40 -15.53 0.71
N VAL A 153 -20.16 -15.05 0.64
CA VAL A 153 -19.63 -14.41 -0.58
C VAL A 153 -19.58 -15.42 -1.72
N LYS A 154 -19.19 -16.67 -1.46
CA LYS A 154 -19.19 -17.72 -2.48
C LYS A 154 -20.58 -17.97 -3.08
N ALA A 155 -21.62 -17.96 -2.25
CA ALA A 155 -22.99 -18.14 -2.70
C ALA A 155 -23.53 -16.98 -3.54
N PHE A 156 -23.20 -15.73 -3.18
CA PHE A 156 -23.72 -14.53 -3.88
C PHE A 156 -22.85 -14.07 -5.04
N GLU A 157 -21.54 -14.21 -4.92
CA GLU A 157 -20.54 -13.61 -5.80
C GLU A 157 -19.63 -14.65 -6.45
N GLY A 158 -19.85 -15.96 -6.27
CA GLY A 158 -19.08 -17.03 -6.91
C GLY A 158 -17.59 -17.10 -6.55
N THR A 159 -17.09 -16.20 -5.70
CA THR A 159 -15.75 -16.21 -5.11
C THR A 159 -15.85 -16.25 -3.59
N SER A 160 -14.91 -16.90 -2.90
CA SER A 160 -14.91 -16.97 -1.44
C SER A 160 -14.36 -15.70 -0.76
N SER A 161 -13.74 -14.76 -1.48
CA SER A 161 -13.25 -13.51 -0.88
C SER A 161 -13.15 -12.43 -1.95
N VAL A 162 -13.80 -11.29 -1.77
CA VAL A 162 -13.68 -10.17 -2.73
C VAL A 162 -12.45 -9.33 -2.41
N SER A 163 -12.34 -8.83 -1.17
CA SER A 163 -11.28 -7.89 -0.79
C SER A 163 -9.88 -8.49 -0.93
N GLU A 164 -9.66 -9.70 -0.39
CA GLU A 164 -8.32 -10.31 -0.43
C GLU A 164 -7.96 -10.81 -1.83
N ALA A 165 -8.87 -11.52 -2.50
CA ALA A 165 -8.59 -12.05 -3.84
C ALA A 165 -8.30 -10.93 -4.85
N ALA A 166 -9.06 -9.83 -4.80
CA ALA A 166 -8.84 -8.71 -5.70
C ALA A 166 -7.49 -8.02 -5.41
N ALA A 167 -7.16 -7.80 -4.13
CA ALA A 167 -5.88 -7.22 -3.75
C ALA A 167 -4.69 -8.09 -4.22
N ILE A 168 -4.76 -9.40 -4.01
CA ILE A 168 -3.71 -10.35 -4.43
C ILE A 168 -3.61 -10.38 -5.96
N LYS A 169 -4.73 -10.56 -6.67
CA LYS A 169 -4.76 -10.66 -8.14
C LYS A 169 -4.13 -9.43 -8.80
N VAL A 170 -4.55 -8.23 -8.38
CA VAL A 170 -4.12 -6.98 -9.04
C VAL A 170 -2.71 -6.56 -8.60
N SER A 171 -2.32 -6.84 -7.35
CA SER A 171 -0.95 -6.53 -6.92
C SER A 171 0.09 -7.48 -7.52
N GLY A 172 -0.30 -8.72 -7.84
CA GLY A 172 0.65 -9.78 -8.20
C GLY A 172 1.64 -10.10 -7.07
N GLY A 173 1.36 -9.64 -5.85
CA GLY A 173 2.27 -9.69 -4.71
C GLY A 173 1.65 -10.33 -3.48
N GLU A 174 2.08 -9.87 -2.31
CA GLU A 174 1.78 -10.50 -1.03
C GLU A 174 0.69 -9.74 -0.26
N LEU A 175 -0.22 -10.47 0.36
CA LEU A 175 -1.21 -9.90 1.28
C LEU A 175 -0.54 -9.49 2.59
N ILE A 176 -0.51 -8.19 2.89
CA ILE A 176 0.12 -7.64 4.11
C ILE A 176 -0.90 -7.22 5.17
N VAL A 177 -2.17 -7.08 4.77
CA VAL A 177 -3.31 -6.87 5.66
C VAL A 177 -4.42 -7.81 5.23
N GLU A 178 -4.66 -8.82 6.05
CA GLU A 178 -5.80 -9.72 5.91
C GLU A 178 -7.14 -8.99 6.06
N LYS A 179 -8.22 -9.65 5.64
CA LYS A 179 -9.58 -9.09 5.66
C LYS A 179 -9.97 -8.45 7.00
N GLN A 180 -10.09 -7.14 6.99
CA GLN A 180 -10.72 -6.36 8.06
C GLN A 180 -12.21 -6.18 7.74
N LYS A 181 -13.09 -6.46 8.71
CA LYS A 181 -14.54 -6.35 8.54
C LYS A 181 -15.06 -5.08 9.22
N PHE A 182 -15.89 -4.34 8.49
CA PHE A 182 -16.60 -3.15 8.95
C PHE A 182 -18.10 -3.38 8.69
N PRO A 183 -18.82 -4.00 9.63
CA PRO A 183 -20.24 -4.29 9.46
C PRO A 183 -21.07 -3.01 9.23
N PRO A 184 -22.17 -3.11 8.47
CA PRO A 184 -22.70 -4.32 7.85
C PRO A 184 -22.06 -4.66 6.49
N ASN A 185 -21.45 -3.69 5.81
CA ASN A 185 -21.34 -3.73 4.34
C ASN A 185 -19.93 -3.54 3.78
N LEU A 186 -18.87 -3.52 4.59
CA LEU A 186 -17.52 -3.23 4.11
C LEU A 186 -16.49 -4.24 4.61
N THR A 187 -15.61 -4.64 3.71
CA THR A 187 -14.40 -5.41 4.00
C THR A 187 -13.22 -4.83 3.25
N ILE A 188 -12.07 -4.74 3.91
CA ILE A 188 -10.85 -4.18 3.34
C ILE A 188 -9.70 -5.17 3.56
N ALA A 189 -8.87 -5.32 2.53
CA ALA A 189 -7.62 -6.05 2.59
C ALA A 189 -6.56 -5.27 1.81
N ILE A 190 -5.27 -5.42 2.14
CA ILE A 190 -4.19 -4.67 1.49
C ILE A 190 -3.09 -5.64 1.10
N ALA A 191 -2.71 -5.60 -0.17
CA ALA A 191 -1.57 -6.35 -0.70
C ALA A 191 -0.46 -5.39 -1.12
N ARG A 192 0.78 -5.84 -0.95
CA ARG A 192 1.99 -5.15 -1.41
C ARG A 192 2.45 -5.77 -2.72
N ILE A 193 2.71 -4.94 -3.71
CA ILE A 193 3.33 -5.35 -4.97
C ILE A 193 4.75 -5.85 -4.68
N LEU A 194 5.08 -7.03 -5.20
CA LEU A 194 6.43 -7.57 -5.21
C LEU A 194 7.04 -7.23 -6.58
N ASP A 195 8.13 -6.46 -6.59
CA ASP A 195 8.89 -6.11 -7.79
C ASP A 195 10.30 -6.70 -7.76
#